data_AF-A0A1G2UZ19-F1
#
_entry.id   AF-A0A1G2UZ19-F1
#
_cell.length_a   1.000
_cell.length_b   1.000
_cell.length_c   1.000
_cell.angle_alpha   90.00
_cell.angle_beta   90.00
_cell.angle_gamma   90.00
#
_symmetry.space_group_name_H-M   'P 1'
#
loop_
_entity.id
_entity.type
_entity.pdbx_description
1 polymer ?
#
loop_
_entity_poly.entity_id
_entity_poly.type
_entity_poly.pdbx_seq_one_letter_code
_entity_poly.pdbx_strand_id
1 'polypeptide(L)'
;MHKDFDNWNKEKKQTDKREVGYNFFYYPREIWWCAIGVNVGVETDGKHENFERPVLVIKKFNKDMFWGIPLTTNEKVGEFYQKITHDQGVSWVALSQIKTFSTKRLLRKIGRISEQEFKVIHKKLKDLL
;
A
#
# COMPACT_ATOMS: atom_id res chain seq x y z
N MET A 1 14.18 17.68 0.49
CA MET A 1 14.68 16.34 0.89
C MET A 1 15.26 15.68 -0.34
N HIS A 2 16.47 15.11 -0.25
CA HIS A 2 17.08 14.41 -1.37
C HIS A 2 16.35 13.07 -1.59
N LYS A 3 15.83 12.84 -2.80
CA LYS A 3 15.14 11.60 -3.18
C LYS A 3 16.14 10.68 -3.90
N ASP A 4 16.25 9.44 -3.43
CA ASP A 4 17.21 8.46 -3.97
C ASP A 4 16.62 7.67 -5.14
N PHE A 5 16.48 8.34 -6.28
CA PHE A 5 15.92 7.73 -7.49
C PHE A 5 16.83 6.64 -8.07
N ASP A 6 18.14 6.78 -7.93
CA ASP A 6 19.11 5.85 -8.54
C ASP A 6 19.12 4.48 -7.85
N ASN A 7 19.12 4.45 -6.51
CA ASN A 7 19.00 3.18 -5.80
C ASN A 7 17.60 2.59 -5.95
N TRP A 8 16.55 3.43 -5.97
CA TRP A 8 15.21 2.92 -6.29
C TRP A 8 15.15 2.27 -7.67
N ASN A 9 15.83 2.81 -8.69
CA ASN A 9 15.86 2.18 -10.01
C ASN A 9 16.50 0.78 -9.97
N LYS A 10 17.55 0.59 -9.16
CA LYS A 10 18.14 -0.74 -8.94
C LYS A 10 17.14 -1.70 -8.30
N GLU A 11 16.49 -1.29 -7.21
CA GLU A 11 15.49 -2.10 -6.51
C GLU A 11 14.23 -2.38 -7.34
N LYS A 12 13.81 -1.42 -8.16
CA LYS A 12 12.68 -1.57 -9.08
C LYS A 12 12.92 -2.70 -10.08
N LYS A 13 14.16 -2.81 -10.61
CA LYS A 13 14.54 -3.91 -11.51
C LYS A 13 14.52 -5.26 -10.79
N GLN A 14 14.92 -5.32 -9.52
CA GLN A 14 14.82 -6.55 -8.73
C GLN A 14 13.37 -6.92 -8.42
N THR A 15 12.56 -5.94 -8.05
CA THR A 15 11.12 -6.11 -7.81
C THR A 15 10.42 -6.65 -9.07
N ASP A 16 10.78 -6.16 -10.25
CA ASP A 16 10.21 -6.64 -11.51
C ASP A 16 10.63 -8.07 -11.85
N LYS A 17 11.87 -8.47 -11.53
CA LYS A 17 12.34 -9.85 -11.73
C LYS A 17 11.71 -10.86 -10.76
N ARG A 18 11.08 -10.41 -9.68
CA ARG A 18 10.49 -11.29 -8.69
C ARG A 18 9.40 -12.16 -9.30
N GLU A 19 9.53 -13.46 -9.10
CA GLU A 19 8.49 -14.43 -9.44
C GLU A 19 7.52 -14.60 -8.27
N VAL A 20 6.23 -14.44 -8.56
CA VAL A 20 5.16 -14.68 -7.58
C VAL A 20 4.68 -16.11 -7.80
N GLY A 21 4.93 -16.98 -6.82
CA GLY A 21 4.57 -18.38 -6.90
C GLY A 21 3.07 -18.58 -7.14
N TYR A 22 2.70 -19.64 -7.85
CA TYR A 22 1.30 -19.95 -8.19
C TYR A 22 0.38 -20.05 -6.96
N ASN A 23 0.93 -20.48 -5.82
CA ASN A 23 0.21 -20.62 -4.55
C ASN A 23 0.23 -19.34 -3.69
N PHE A 24 0.67 -18.21 -4.24
CA PHE A 24 0.67 -16.95 -3.51
C PHE A 24 -0.71 -16.28 -3.60
N PHE A 25 -1.39 -16.18 -2.46
CA PHE A 25 -2.70 -15.57 -2.34
C PHE A 25 -2.65 -14.30 -1.50
N TYR A 26 -3.40 -13.30 -1.94
CA TYR A 26 -3.64 -12.06 -1.23
C TYR A 26 -5.10 -11.67 -1.41
N TYR A 27 -5.64 -10.92 -0.45
CA TYR A 27 -7.07 -10.65 -0.35
C TYR A 27 -7.37 -9.21 0.05
N PRO A 28 -8.55 -8.68 -0.33
CA PRO A 28 -9.04 -7.42 0.21
C PRO A 28 -9.05 -7.42 1.75
N ARG A 29 -8.83 -6.24 2.33
CA ARG A 29 -8.62 -5.95 3.77
C ARG A 29 -7.24 -6.29 4.32
N GLU A 30 -6.42 -7.04 3.58
CA GLU A 30 -5.07 -7.34 4.05
C GLU A 30 -4.17 -6.11 3.91
N ILE A 31 -3.28 -5.96 4.87
CA ILE A 31 -2.21 -4.96 4.83
C ILE A 31 -0.90 -5.69 4.56
N TRP A 32 -0.15 -5.18 3.59
CA TRP A 32 1.14 -5.73 3.19
C TRP A 32 2.21 -4.64 3.18
N TRP A 33 3.42 -4.96 3.61
CA TRP A 33 4.58 -4.18 3.23
C TRP A 33 4.80 -4.33 1.74
N CYS A 34 4.81 -3.20 1.03
CA CYS A 34 4.98 -3.15 -0.41
C CYS A 34 6.18 -2.31 -0.79
N ALA A 35 7.00 -2.79 -1.73
CA ALA A 35 7.99 -1.96 -2.41
C ALA A 35 7.26 -0.94 -3.32
N ILE A 36 7.00 0.26 -2.79
CA ILE A 36 6.24 1.31 -3.51
C ILE A 36 7.15 2.36 -4.16
N GLY A 37 8.43 2.37 -3.78
CA GLY A 37 9.47 3.16 -4.44
C GLY A 37 9.57 4.61 -4.00
N VAL A 38 10.49 5.30 -4.66
CA VAL A 38 10.61 6.77 -4.66
C VAL A 38 9.75 7.30 -5.80
N ASN A 39 8.77 8.13 -5.45
CA ASN A 39 7.74 8.66 -6.34
C ASN A 39 7.93 10.16 -6.57
N VAL A 40 7.15 10.73 -7.49
CA VAL A 40 7.31 12.12 -7.94
C VAL A 40 6.52 13.08 -7.05
N GLY A 41 7.13 14.22 -6.72
CA GLY A 41 6.44 15.29 -6.00
C GLY A 41 5.82 14.83 -4.68
N VAL A 42 4.50 14.99 -4.59
CA VAL A 42 3.68 14.76 -3.39
C VAL A 42 3.20 13.32 -3.22
N GLU A 43 3.51 12.43 -4.18
CA GLU A 43 3.17 11.02 -4.07
C GLU A 43 3.85 10.37 -2.87
N THR A 44 3.16 9.40 -2.27
CA THR A 44 3.67 8.70 -1.10
C THR A 44 4.91 7.88 -1.44
N ASP A 45 6.05 8.24 -0.86
CA ASP A 45 7.30 7.49 -0.97
C ASP A 45 7.35 6.30 0.01
N GLY A 46 8.00 5.23 -0.42
CA GLY A 46 8.45 4.15 0.45
C GLY A 46 9.72 4.54 1.22
N LYS A 47 10.10 3.72 2.21
CA LYS A 47 11.26 3.95 3.08
C LYS A 47 12.08 2.68 3.26
N HIS A 48 13.24 2.81 3.90
CA HIS A 48 14.18 1.71 4.16
C HIS A 48 14.76 1.11 2.86
N GLU A 49 15.49 0.02 3.00
CA GLU A 49 16.25 -0.62 1.91
C GLU A 49 15.36 -1.01 0.72
N ASN A 50 14.16 -1.52 0.98
CA ASN A 50 13.23 -1.95 -0.07
C ASN A 50 12.35 -0.83 -0.63
N PHE A 51 12.53 0.42 -0.21
CA PHE A 51 11.61 1.52 -0.50
C PHE A 51 10.15 1.12 -0.24
N GLU A 52 9.93 0.56 0.95
CA GLU A 52 8.71 -0.12 1.34
C GLU A 52 7.78 0.73 2.20
N ARG A 53 6.49 0.44 2.11
CA ARG A 53 5.46 1.03 2.96
C ARG A 53 4.29 0.06 3.14
N PRO A 54 3.58 0.08 4.28
CA PRO A 54 2.34 -0.67 4.41
C PRO A 54 1.29 -0.17 3.42
N VAL A 55 0.63 -1.09 2.73
CA VAL A 55 -0.43 -0.83 1.76
C VAL A 55 -1.62 -1.72 2.09
N LEU A 56 -2.80 -1.12 2.23
CA LEU A 56 -4.06 -1.82 2.37
C LEU A 56 -4.59 -2.25 1.00
N VAL A 57 -4.89 -3.54 0.83
CA VAL A 57 -5.51 -4.08 -0.39
C VAL A 57 -7.00 -3.73 -0.40
N ILE A 58 -7.42 -2.95 -1.40
CA ILE A 58 -8.82 -2.53 -1.59
C ILE A 58 -9.54 -3.45 -2.56
N LYS A 59 -8.96 -3.70 -3.73
CA LYS A 59 -9.60 -4.51 -4.77
C LYS A 59 -8.57 -5.36 -5.48
N LYS A 60 -8.81 -6.68 -5.51
CA LYS A 60 -8.07 -7.62 -6.34
C LYS A 60 -8.71 -7.64 -7.73
N PHE A 61 -7.90 -7.43 -8.77
CA PHE A 61 -8.37 -7.54 -10.16
C PHE A 61 -8.06 -8.92 -10.74
N ASN A 62 -6.84 -9.41 -10.49
CA ASN A 62 -6.40 -10.74 -10.90
C ASN A 62 -5.25 -11.21 -9.99
N LYS A 63 -4.54 -12.29 -10.35
CA LYS A 63 -3.40 -12.80 -9.57
C LYS A 63 -2.20 -11.84 -9.54
N ASP A 64 -2.10 -10.90 -10.46
CA ASP A 64 -0.93 -10.05 -10.69
C ASP A 64 -1.16 -8.57 -10.32
N MET A 65 -2.42 -8.14 -10.15
CA MET A 65 -2.78 -6.73 -10.06
C MET A 65 -3.89 -6.44 -9.04
N PHE A 66 -3.71 -5.37 -8.27
CA PHE A 66 -4.67 -4.88 -7.27
C PHE A 66 -4.65 -3.36 -7.10
N TRP A 67 -5.75 -2.81 -6.59
CA TRP A 67 -5.76 -1.47 -5.99
C TRP A 67 -5.36 -1.54 -4.54
N GLY A 68 -4.39 -0.70 -4.17
CA GLY A 68 -3.91 -0.55 -2.82
C GLY A 68 -3.90 0.91 -2.39
N ILE A 69 -3.97 1.14 -1.08
CA ILE A 69 -3.81 2.46 -0.49
C ILE A 69 -2.67 2.44 0.53
N PRO A 70 -1.64 3.29 0.37
CA PRO A 70 -0.56 3.39 1.35
C PRO A 70 -1.05 3.87 2.71
N LEU A 71 -0.40 3.38 3.76
CA LEU A 71 -0.62 3.80 5.13
C LEU A 71 0.49 4.74 5.62
N THR A 72 0.16 5.54 6.63
CA THR A 72 1.11 6.31 7.44
C THR A 72 0.87 6.06 8.92
N THR A 73 1.95 5.94 9.68
CA THR A 73 1.91 5.84 11.15
C THR A 73 1.85 7.22 11.82
N ASN A 74 2.29 8.27 11.11
CA ASN A 74 2.10 9.64 11.58
C ASN A 74 0.62 9.96 11.58
N GLU A 75 0.14 10.51 12.70
CA GLU A 75 -1.23 10.97 12.82
C GLU A 75 -1.54 11.99 11.71
N LYS A 76 -2.70 11.77 11.07
CA LYS A 76 -3.21 12.64 10.01
C LYS A 76 -4.65 12.99 10.30
N VAL A 77 -4.94 14.27 10.17
CA VAL A 77 -6.29 14.85 10.28
C VAL A 77 -6.68 15.37 8.91
N GLY A 78 -7.93 15.11 8.49
CA GLY A 78 -8.47 15.56 7.21
C GLY A 78 -9.37 14.52 6.55
N GLU A 79 -10.17 14.97 5.59
CA GLU A 79 -11.17 14.14 4.90
C GLU A 79 -10.56 13.00 4.06
N PHE A 80 -9.36 13.20 3.52
CA PHE A 80 -8.63 12.21 2.72
C PHE A 80 -7.87 11.18 3.57
N TYR A 81 -8.08 11.15 4.89
CA TYR A 81 -7.48 10.15 5.77
C TYR A 81 -8.54 9.35 6.53
N GLN A 82 -8.26 8.07 6.76
CA GLN A 82 -9.07 7.21 7.61
C GLN A 82 -8.17 6.48 8.60
N LYS A 83 -8.42 6.71 9.90
CA LYS A 83 -7.78 5.95 10.98
C LYS A 83 -8.24 4.50 10.93
N ILE A 84 -7.31 3.57 11.08
CA ILE A 84 -7.54 2.13 11.18
C ILE A 84 -6.69 1.54 12.31
N THR A 85 -7.14 0.40 12.81
CA THR A 85 -6.40 -0.45 13.74
C THR A 85 -6.09 -1.78 13.06
N HIS A 86 -4.87 -2.27 13.25
CA HIS A 86 -4.43 -3.58 12.76
C HIS A 86 -3.47 -4.21 13.78
N ASP A 87 -3.01 -5.42 13.50
CA ASP A 87 -2.19 -6.25 14.40
C ASP A 87 -0.89 -5.58 14.90
N GLN A 88 -0.43 -4.52 14.23
CA GLN A 88 0.78 -3.76 14.59
C GLN A 88 0.48 -2.36 15.16
N GLY A 89 -0.79 -2.07 15.49
CA GLY A 89 -1.22 -0.82 16.10
C GLY A 89 -2.12 0.03 15.20
N VAL A 90 -1.97 1.34 15.31
CA VAL A 90 -2.82 2.33 14.65
C VAL A 90 -2.10 2.91 13.44
N SER A 91 -2.81 3.03 12.32
CA SER A 91 -2.34 3.69 11.10
C SER A 91 -3.43 4.55 10.47
N TRP A 92 -3.05 5.41 9.55
CA TRP A 92 -3.97 6.20 8.72
C TRP A 92 -3.83 5.80 7.26
N VAL A 93 -4.96 5.45 6.66
CA VAL A 93 -5.11 5.20 5.22
C VAL A 93 -5.15 6.54 4.50
N ALA A 94 -4.21 6.77 3.58
CA ALA A 94 -4.16 8.01 2.78
C ALA A 94 -5.00 7.85 1.50
N LEU A 95 -6.30 8.14 1.58
CA LEU A 95 -7.29 7.84 0.53
C LEU A 95 -6.94 8.46 -0.83
N SER A 96 -6.39 9.67 -0.83
CA SER A 96 -5.94 10.37 -2.05
C SER A 96 -4.75 9.72 -2.75
N GLN A 97 -4.13 8.70 -2.14
CA GLN A 97 -2.93 8.01 -2.63
C GLN A 97 -3.25 6.60 -3.13
N ILE A 98 -4.53 6.30 -3.39
CA ILE A 98 -4.94 5.04 -4.02
C ILE A 98 -4.27 4.88 -5.39
N LYS A 99 -3.68 3.71 -5.64
CA LYS A 99 -3.12 3.38 -6.95
C LYS A 99 -3.11 1.89 -7.23
N THR A 100 -2.84 1.55 -8.48
CA THR A 100 -2.64 0.17 -8.93
C THR A 100 -1.24 -0.31 -8.56
N PHE A 101 -1.16 -1.54 -8.06
CA PHE A 101 0.08 -2.22 -7.73
C PHE A 101 0.13 -3.60 -8.40
N SER A 102 1.34 -4.01 -8.77
CA SER A 102 1.62 -5.41 -9.12
C SER A 102 1.85 -6.23 -7.84
N THR A 103 1.41 -7.48 -7.82
CA THR A 103 1.67 -8.41 -6.69
C THR A 103 3.14 -8.69 -6.45
N LYS A 104 4.00 -8.51 -7.45
CA LYS A 104 5.47 -8.56 -7.29
C LYS A 104 5.97 -7.62 -6.18
N ARG A 105 5.22 -6.55 -5.90
CA ARG A 105 5.55 -5.57 -4.86
C ARG A 105 5.22 -6.04 -3.44
N LEU A 106 4.43 -7.11 -3.24
CA LEU A 106 3.97 -7.58 -1.92
C LEU A 106 5.08 -8.34 -1.18
N LEU A 107 5.75 -7.72 -0.21
CA LEU A 107 6.92 -8.29 0.47
C LEU A 107 6.51 -9.20 1.63
N ARG A 108 5.82 -8.64 2.63
CA ARG A 108 5.37 -9.37 3.83
C ARG A 108 3.98 -8.90 4.27
N LYS A 109 3.11 -9.83 4.67
CA LYS A 109 1.80 -9.52 5.24
C LYS A 109 1.96 -8.98 6.65
N ILE A 110 1.25 -7.89 6.96
CA ILE A 110 1.22 -7.25 8.28
C ILE A 110 0.05 -7.76 9.09
N GLY A 111 -1.12 -7.85 8.45
CA GLY A 111 -2.36 -8.16 9.15
C GLY A 111 -3.57 -7.90 8.27
N ARG A 112 -4.72 -7.73 8.91
CA ARG A 112 -5.99 -7.48 8.24
C ARG A 112 -6.85 -6.54 9.06
N ILE A 113 -7.54 -5.62 8.41
CA ILE A 113 -8.52 -4.75 9.09
C ILE A 113 -9.90 -5.42 9.23
N SER A 114 -10.70 -4.87 10.13
CA SER A 114 -12.09 -5.30 10.33
C SER A 114 -12.97 -5.00 9.09
N GLU A 115 -14.10 -5.71 8.98
CA GLU A 115 -15.06 -5.41 7.91
C GLU A 115 -15.71 -4.04 8.06
N GLN A 116 -15.92 -3.60 9.31
CA GLN A 116 -16.49 -2.31 9.64
C GLN A 116 -15.59 -1.17 9.15
N GLU A 117 -14.29 -1.21 9.46
CA GLU A 117 -13.32 -0.22 8.97
C GLU A 117 -13.23 -0.24 7.44
N PHE A 118 -13.21 -1.43 6.84
CA PHE A 118 -13.14 -1.56 5.40
C PHE A 118 -14.36 -0.97 4.68
N LYS A 119 -15.56 -1.14 5.25
CA LYS A 119 -16.80 -0.52 4.74
C LYS A 119 -16.72 1.01 4.81
N VAL A 120 -16.17 1.57 5.89
CA VAL A 120 -15.98 3.03 6.02
C VAL A 120 -15.02 3.55 4.95
N ILE A 121 -13.89 2.86 4.72
CA ILE A 121 -12.93 3.23 3.66
C ILE A 121 -13.58 3.18 2.28
N HIS A 122 -14.32 2.10 1.98
CA HIS A 122 -15.03 1.97 0.71
C HIS A 122 -16.07 3.07 0.49
N LYS A 123 -16.80 3.46 1.54
CA LYS A 123 -17.75 4.57 1.47
C LYS A 123 -17.00 5.87 1.14
N LYS A 124 -15.96 6.21 1.90
CA LYS A 124 -15.16 7.41 1.65
C LYS A 124 -14.55 7.45 0.25
N LEU A 125 -14.06 6.32 -0.26
CA LEU A 125 -13.54 6.25 -1.64
C LEU A 125 -14.61 6.48 -2.70
N LYS A 126 -15.84 6.03 -2.48
CA LYS A 126 -16.97 6.31 -3.39
C LYS A 126 -17.37 7.78 -3.32
N ASP A 127 -17.34 8.38 -2.15
CA ASP A 127 -17.69 9.80 -1.98
C ASP A 127 -16.63 10.74 -2.64
N LEU A 128 -15.44 10.22 -2.98
CA LEU A 128 -14.35 10.94 -3.66
C LEU A 128 -14.38 10.84 -5.20
N LEU A 129 -15.21 9.96 -5.78
CA LEU A 129 -15.24 9.63 -7.22
C LEU A 129 -16.62 9.89 -7.82
#